data_AF-A0A4Z0L9P2-F1
#
_entry.id   AF-A0A4Z0L9P2-F1
#
_cell.length_a   1.000
_cell.length_b   1.000
_cell.length_c   1.000
_cell.angle_alpha   90.00
_cell.angle_beta   90.00
_cell.angle_gamma   90.00
#
_symmetry.space_group_name_H-M   'P 1'
#
loop_
_entity.id
_entity.type
_entity.pdbx_description
1 polymer ?
#
loop_
_entity_poly.entity_id
_entity_poly.type
_entity_poly.pdbx_seq_one_letter_code
_entity_poly.pdbx_strand_id
1 'polypeptide(L)'
;MTPTIDPNDIHSAADTWNGFIYQGKVALLHVLKLINQKDNVDGLHLQLDSLEDFAIVRYENNEPKPITLHQVKAVKSHYYSKYKEAFEKLEKRNDDFPCDEEAFFHLATENEKSKADIEDIHTKLKIYDYDGNPYCKIEELQDKIKVQANNCLNKFGLMHLSNDNYLEILCNELESLITDSIVNIHAKNHQQNGDSINKSAYYSTISLNRFRDIIITDLTSLQQDKNYFIKKLKIDLNRYYQEFCLEFEDEIDEEAQKKLHLYLVYFNSLDNSQFEGFLQEIMPHRHVKFSTLQEYKDNSLIINEVKTAFLSILNGVRNSDGVNKIGWTDSQTKKYFPSSIIVSNSPASKQNVSIDIINTVLDTLIEVPFNSDYIITEGCNVTSVIEEANKSTRINQSDIDVLNNSTSAEYDKITKWKNISLIDLEQAKQKLNGNNN
;
A
#
# COMPACT_ATOMS: atom_id res chain seq x y z
N MET A 1 -30.26 25.78 -14.43
CA MET A 1 -30.18 24.57 -13.59
C MET A 1 -28.93 23.85 -14.03
N THR A 2 -27.91 23.80 -13.17
CA THR A 2 -26.77 22.90 -13.38
C THR A 2 -27.33 21.47 -13.39
N PRO A 3 -26.96 20.62 -14.36
CA PRO A 3 -27.38 19.22 -14.36
C PRO A 3 -26.98 18.56 -13.05
N THR A 4 -27.88 17.82 -12.42
CA THR A 4 -27.53 16.93 -11.30
C THR A 4 -26.66 15.81 -11.84
N ILE A 5 -25.45 15.68 -11.29
CA ILE A 5 -24.48 14.65 -11.65
C ILE A 5 -24.97 13.31 -11.07
N ASP A 6 -25.15 12.27 -11.90
CA ASP A 6 -25.33 10.91 -11.38
C ASP A 6 -23.93 10.34 -11.04
N PRO A 7 -23.64 10.01 -9.76
CA PRO A 7 -22.36 9.45 -9.37
C PRO A 7 -21.99 8.16 -10.11
N ASN A 8 -22.97 7.40 -10.61
CA ASN A 8 -22.69 6.16 -11.33
C ASN A 8 -22.24 6.38 -12.78
N ASP A 9 -22.53 7.54 -13.36
CA ASP A 9 -22.06 7.93 -14.70
C ASP A 9 -20.58 8.35 -14.68
N ILE A 10 -19.99 8.52 -13.49
CA ILE A 10 -18.58 8.79 -13.28
C ILE A 10 -17.87 7.46 -13.03
N HIS A 11 -17.05 7.04 -13.99
CA HIS A 11 -16.16 5.89 -13.81
C HIS A 11 -15.11 6.23 -12.75
N SER A 12 -15.20 5.60 -11.59
CA SER A 12 -14.14 5.59 -10.58
C SER A 12 -13.17 4.47 -10.89
N ALA A 13 -11.87 4.76 -10.86
CA ALA A 13 -10.83 3.75 -10.88
C ALA A 13 -10.48 3.28 -9.45
N ALA A 14 -11.37 3.54 -8.47
CA ALA A 14 -11.14 3.20 -7.08
C ALA A 14 -10.91 1.71 -6.86
N ASP A 15 -11.26 0.89 -7.83
CA ASP A 15 -10.97 -0.54 -7.94
C ASP A 15 -9.53 -0.86 -8.43
N THR A 16 -8.66 0.13 -8.60
CA THR A 16 -7.26 -0.02 -9.07
C THR A 16 -6.27 0.86 -8.25
N TRP A 17 -5.82 0.35 -7.09
CA TRP A 17 -4.99 1.11 -6.12
C TRP A 17 -3.58 1.53 -6.58
N ASN A 18 -3.07 1.07 -7.73
CA ASN A 18 -1.70 1.42 -8.15
C ASN A 18 -1.52 2.94 -8.37
N GLY A 19 -2.57 3.62 -8.86
CA GLY A 19 -2.60 5.08 -8.94
C GLY A 19 -2.71 5.77 -7.58
N PHE A 20 -3.32 5.13 -6.58
CA PHE A 20 -3.70 5.77 -5.31
C PHE A 20 -2.57 6.25 -4.45
N ILE A 21 -1.44 5.54 -4.43
CA ILE A 21 -0.36 5.88 -3.51
C ILE A 21 0.38 7.11 -4.06
N TYR A 22 0.68 7.13 -5.36
CA TYR A 22 1.23 8.33 -6.01
C TYR A 22 0.21 9.46 -6.04
N GLN A 23 -1.02 9.22 -6.54
CA GLN A 23 -2.05 10.24 -6.65
C GLN A 23 -2.44 10.79 -5.28
N GLY A 24 -2.46 9.95 -4.23
CA GLY A 24 -2.73 10.34 -2.85
C GLY A 24 -1.62 11.23 -2.30
N LYS A 25 -0.35 10.90 -2.56
CA LYS A 25 0.77 11.77 -2.20
C LYS A 25 0.76 13.10 -2.98
N VAL A 26 0.42 13.07 -4.28
CA VAL A 26 0.26 14.28 -5.09
C VAL A 26 -0.92 15.13 -4.58
N ALA A 27 -2.03 14.50 -4.22
CA ALA A 27 -3.19 15.15 -3.62
C ALA A 27 -2.82 15.79 -2.26
N LEU A 28 -2.06 15.08 -1.41
CA LEU A 28 -1.57 15.62 -0.15
C LEU A 28 -0.68 16.84 -0.39
N LEU A 29 0.28 16.75 -1.32
CA LEU A 29 1.14 17.87 -1.68
C LEU A 29 0.32 19.08 -2.12
N HIS A 30 -0.69 18.86 -2.97
CA HIS A 30 -1.57 19.91 -3.45
C HIS A 30 -2.40 20.54 -2.31
N VAL A 31 -2.98 19.72 -1.43
CA VAL A 31 -3.71 20.16 -0.24
C VAL A 31 -2.82 21.02 0.67
N LEU A 32 -1.58 20.59 0.92
CA LEU A 32 -0.62 21.37 1.71
C LEU A 32 -0.28 22.70 1.05
N LYS A 33 -0.09 22.72 -0.29
CA LYS A 33 0.09 23.97 -1.04
C LYS A 33 -1.11 24.90 -0.89
N LEU A 34 -2.34 24.40 -0.99
CA LEU A 34 -3.55 25.19 -0.78
C LEU A 34 -3.65 25.74 0.65
N ILE A 35 -3.40 24.91 1.65
CA ILE A 35 -3.40 25.34 3.07
C ILE A 35 -2.33 26.39 3.31
N ASN A 36 -1.16 26.28 2.68
CA ASN A 36 -0.10 27.27 2.79
C ASN A 36 -0.41 28.58 2.04
N GLN A 37 -1.05 28.51 0.86
CA GLN A 37 -1.24 29.68 0.00
C GLN A 37 -2.55 30.44 0.25
N LYS A 38 -3.65 29.75 0.57
CA LYS A 38 -4.96 30.39 0.78
C LYS A 38 -5.11 30.86 2.23
N ASP A 39 -5.70 32.02 2.46
CA ASP A 39 -5.97 32.52 3.83
C ASP A 39 -6.91 31.58 4.61
N ASN A 40 -7.85 30.97 3.89
CA ASN A 40 -8.81 30.03 4.44
C ASN A 40 -9.11 28.89 3.42
N VAL A 41 -9.36 27.70 3.94
CA VAL A 41 -9.75 26.49 3.19
C VAL A 41 -11.12 25.96 3.60
N ASP A 42 -11.88 26.73 4.40
CA ASP A 42 -13.23 26.37 4.84
C ASP A 42 -14.15 26.01 3.67
N GLY A 43 -14.88 24.91 3.83
CA GLY A 43 -15.81 24.41 2.82
C GLY A 43 -15.15 23.74 1.61
N LEU A 44 -13.81 23.66 1.57
CA LEU A 44 -13.08 22.88 0.58
C LEU A 44 -12.87 21.44 1.07
N HIS A 45 -13.01 20.51 0.14
CA HIS A 45 -12.87 19.08 0.38
C HIS A 45 -12.01 18.44 -0.70
N LEU A 46 -11.19 17.47 -0.31
CA LEU A 46 -10.50 16.57 -1.21
C LEU A 46 -11.44 15.42 -1.57
N GLN A 47 -11.69 15.21 -2.86
CA GLN A 47 -12.36 14.04 -3.41
C GLN A 47 -11.32 13.17 -4.12
N LEU A 48 -11.31 11.87 -3.84
CA LEU A 48 -10.38 10.92 -4.43
C LEU A 48 -11.12 10.03 -5.42
N ASP A 49 -10.50 9.84 -6.59
CA ASP A 49 -10.89 8.85 -7.60
C ASP A 49 -12.38 8.86 -7.95
N SER A 50 -12.86 10.03 -8.35
CA SER A 50 -14.23 10.21 -8.78
C SER A 50 -14.25 11.18 -9.96
N LEU A 51 -14.38 12.50 -9.73
CA LEU A 51 -14.42 13.46 -10.83
C LEU A 51 -13.17 13.39 -11.72
N GLU A 52 -11.99 13.19 -11.11
CA GLU A 52 -10.76 12.66 -11.71
C GLU A 52 -10.00 11.85 -10.65
N ASP A 53 -8.74 11.46 -10.93
CA ASP A 53 -7.84 10.79 -9.99
C ASP A 53 -7.86 11.47 -8.60
N PHE A 54 -7.88 12.81 -8.57
CA PHE A 54 -8.44 13.56 -7.45
C PHE A 54 -9.00 14.92 -7.88
N ALA A 55 -9.82 15.52 -7.02
CA ALA A 55 -10.36 16.86 -7.20
C ALA A 55 -10.43 17.61 -5.88
N ILE A 56 -10.30 18.93 -5.93
CA ILE A 56 -10.73 19.79 -4.82
C ILE A 56 -12.15 20.22 -5.15
N VAL A 57 -13.08 19.99 -4.23
CA VAL A 57 -14.49 20.28 -4.40
C VAL A 57 -15.00 21.18 -3.28
N ARG A 58 -16.09 21.88 -3.57
CA ARG A 58 -16.94 22.52 -2.55
C ARG A 58 -18.34 21.95 -2.64
N TYR A 59 -19.08 21.96 -1.54
CA TYR A 59 -20.48 21.52 -1.56
C TYR A 59 -21.41 22.69 -1.89
N GLU A 60 -22.21 22.54 -2.94
CA GLU A 60 -23.31 23.44 -3.28
C GLU A 60 -24.59 22.59 -3.33
N ASN A 61 -25.59 22.91 -2.51
CA ASN A 61 -26.84 22.14 -2.40
C ASN A 61 -26.64 20.63 -2.15
N ASN A 62 -25.68 20.27 -1.28
CA ASN A 62 -25.27 18.90 -0.97
C ASN A 62 -24.60 18.12 -2.11
N GLU A 63 -24.32 18.74 -3.25
CA GLU A 63 -23.57 18.13 -4.34
C GLU A 63 -22.14 18.71 -4.40
N PRO A 64 -21.11 17.86 -4.63
CA PRO A 64 -19.75 18.32 -4.80
C PRO A 64 -19.59 18.99 -6.17
N LYS A 65 -19.09 20.22 -6.14
CA LYS A 65 -18.74 21.01 -7.31
C LYS A 65 -17.22 21.13 -7.41
N PRO A 66 -16.61 20.78 -8.56
CA PRO A 66 -15.17 20.88 -8.73
C PRO A 66 -14.67 22.33 -8.69
N ILE A 67 -13.68 22.56 -7.83
CA ILE A 67 -12.84 23.77 -7.83
C ILE A 67 -11.64 23.53 -8.73
N THR A 68 -10.97 22.39 -8.59
CA THR A 68 -9.89 21.94 -9.48
C THR A 68 -10.06 20.46 -9.79
N LEU A 69 -9.64 20.05 -10.98
CA LEU A 69 -9.55 18.65 -11.40
C LEU A 69 -8.09 18.27 -11.56
N HIS A 70 -7.72 17.03 -11.22
CA HIS A 70 -6.35 16.58 -11.28
C HIS A 70 -6.23 15.18 -11.88
N GLN A 71 -5.65 15.08 -13.07
CA GLN A 71 -5.24 13.81 -13.68
C GLN A 71 -3.76 13.56 -13.39
N VAL A 72 -3.45 12.41 -12.84
CA VAL A 72 -2.12 11.98 -12.42
C VAL A 72 -1.65 10.79 -13.25
N LYS A 73 -0.45 10.90 -13.83
CA LYS A 73 0.17 9.79 -14.56
C LYS A 73 1.57 9.48 -14.04
N ALA A 74 1.67 8.28 -13.46
CA ALA A 74 2.88 7.71 -12.88
C ALA A 74 3.48 6.63 -13.78
N VAL A 75 3.84 6.99 -15.01
CA VAL A 75 4.43 6.06 -15.98
C VAL A 75 5.90 6.39 -16.21
N LYS A 76 6.73 5.38 -16.53
CA LYS A 76 8.17 5.57 -16.83
C LYS A 76 8.45 6.21 -18.19
N SER A 77 7.49 6.19 -19.10
CA SER A 77 7.67 6.70 -20.46
C SER A 77 7.80 8.22 -20.50
N HIS A 78 8.74 8.73 -21.29
CA HIS A 78 8.87 10.16 -21.62
C HIS A 78 8.08 10.56 -22.89
N TYR A 79 7.63 9.59 -23.70
CA TYR A 79 6.96 9.86 -24.97
C TYR A 79 5.58 10.50 -24.78
N TYR A 80 5.30 11.60 -25.47
CA TYR A 80 4.01 12.31 -25.45
C TYR A 80 2.85 11.41 -25.87
N SER A 81 3.08 10.51 -26.84
CA SER A 81 2.05 9.58 -27.33
C SER A 81 1.45 8.69 -26.24
N LYS A 82 2.21 8.39 -25.18
CA LYS A 82 1.73 7.61 -24.02
C LYS A 82 0.79 8.38 -23.11
N TYR A 83 0.79 9.71 -23.18
CA TYR A 83 -0.04 10.59 -22.34
C TYR A 83 -1.21 11.21 -23.11
N LYS A 84 -1.15 11.21 -24.45
CA LYS A 84 -2.13 11.89 -25.31
C LYS A 84 -3.59 11.58 -24.94
N GLU A 85 -3.93 10.31 -24.79
CA GLU A 85 -5.30 9.91 -24.43
C GLU A 85 -5.70 10.44 -23.04
N ALA A 86 -4.78 10.45 -22.08
CA ALA A 86 -5.04 10.99 -20.75
C ALA A 86 -5.20 12.52 -20.76
N PHE A 87 -4.45 13.24 -21.61
CA PHE A 87 -4.67 14.68 -21.79
C PHE A 87 -6.07 14.96 -22.36
N GLU A 88 -6.43 14.27 -23.44
CA GLU A 88 -7.76 14.40 -24.08
C GLU A 88 -8.89 14.03 -23.12
N LYS A 89 -8.67 13.01 -22.26
CA LYS A 89 -9.62 12.62 -21.21
C LYS A 89 -9.84 13.74 -20.19
N LEU A 90 -8.77 14.37 -19.69
CA LEU A 90 -8.88 15.48 -18.74
C LEU A 90 -9.60 16.70 -19.35
N GLU A 91 -9.30 17.04 -20.61
CA GLU A 91 -9.98 18.14 -21.30
C GLU A 91 -11.48 17.87 -21.43
N LYS A 92 -11.84 16.65 -21.86
CA LYS A 92 -13.23 16.22 -21.94
C LYS A 92 -13.89 16.25 -20.57
N ARG A 93 -13.20 15.82 -19.52
CA ARG A 93 -13.74 15.84 -18.16
C ARG A 93 -14.03 17.25 -17.68
N ASN A 94 -13.14 18.20 -17.99
CA ASN A 94 -13.36 19.61 -17.68
C ASN A 94 -14.52 20.21 -18.49
N ASP A 95 -14.79 19.72 -19.71
CA ASP A 95 -15.98 20.11 -20.47
C ASP A 95 -17.27 19.57 -19.85
N ASP A 96 -17.26 18.30 -19.43
CA ASP A 96 -18.42 17.62 -18.83
C ASP A 96 -18.71 18.13 -17.41
N PHE A 97 -17.66 18.43 -16.64
CA PHE A 97 -17.71 18.90 -15.24
C PHE A 97 -16.77 20.10 -15.03
N PRO A 98 -17.13 21.30 -15.52
CA PRO A 98 -16.27 22.47 -15.44
C PRO A 98 -15.84 22.80 -14.02
N CYS A 99 -14.52 22.90 -13.82
CA CYS A 99 -13.96 23.36 -12.55
C CYS A 99 -13.92 24.90 -12.48
N ASP A 100 -14.04 25.45 -11.27
CA ASP A 100 -14.04 26.90 -11.07
C ASP A 100 -12.66 27.54 -11.28
N GLU A 101 -11.58 26.79 -11.07
CA GLU A 101 -10.19 27.22 -11.26
C GLU A 101 -9.57 26.47 -12.46
N GLU A 102 -8.64 25.55 -12.22
CA GLU A 102 -7.82 24.91 -13.26
C GLU A 102 -7.94 23.38 -13.24
N ALA A 103 -7.82 22.77 -14.42
CA ALA A 103 -7.66 21.34 -14.59
C ALA A 103 -6.17 21.01 -14.76
N PHE A 104 -5.58 20.31 -13.79
CA PHE A 104 -4.15 20.03 -13.74
C PHE A 104 -3.83 18.62 -14.23
N PHE A 105 -2.75 18.51 -14.98
CA PHE A 105 -2.14 17.25 -15.34
C PHE A 105 -0.80 17.10 -14.65
N HIS A 106 -0.60 15.98 -13.97
CA HIS A 106 0.57 15.66 -13.17
C HIS A 106 1.41 14.56 -13.84
N LEU A 107 2.70 14.84 -14.03
CA LEU A 107 3.66 13.95 -14.63
C LEU A 107 4.63 13.41 -13.56
N ALA A 108 4.83 12.10 -13.50
CA ALA A 108 5.91 11.52 -12.69
C ALA A 108 7.28 11.54 -13.39
N THR A 109 7.27 11.53 -14.73
CA THR A 109 8.47 11.51 -15.56
C THR A 109 8.46 12.72 -16.50
N GLU A 110 9.64 13.25 -16.80
CA GLU A 110 9.80 14.30 -17.79
C GLU A 110 9.26 13.87 -19.16
N ASN A 111 8.50 14.75 -19.81
CA ASN A 111 7.96 14.49 -21.14
C ASN A 111 8.91 15.01 -22.23
N GLU A 112 8.91 14.37 -23.40
CA GLU A 112 9.67 14.81 -24.57
C GLU A 112 9.20 16.17 -25.11
N LYS A 113 7.94 16.54 -24.86
CA LYS A 113 7.42 17.88 -25.13
C LYS A 113 7.57 18.77 -23.90
N SER A 114 7.90 20.04 -24.13
CA SER A 114 7.95 21.01 -23.04
C SER A 114 6.55 21.28 -22.47
N LYS A 115 6.50 21.77 -21.23
CA LYS A 115 5.24 22.25 -20.62
C LYS A 115 4.49 23.23 -21.52
N ALA A 116 5.20 24.19 -22.13
CA ALA A 116 4.59 25.18 -23.00
C ALA A 116 3.99 24.54 -24.27
N ASP A 117 4.70 23.57 -24.88
CA ASP A 117 4.18 22.88 -26.07
C ASP A 117 2.95 22.03 -25.73
N ILE A 118 2.93 21.37 -24.57
CA ILE A 118 1.77 20.56 -24.14
C ILE A 118 0.57 21.47 -23.87
N GLU A 119 0.76 22.59 -23.17
CA GLU A 119 -0.33 23.54 -22.88
C GLU A 119 -0.83 24.31 -24.12
N ASP A 120 0.01 24.47 -25.16
CA ASP A 120 -0.42 25.02 -26.46
C ASP A 120 -1.30 24.02 -27.23
N ILE A 121 -0.99 22.72 -27.14
CA ILE A 121 -1.79 21.66 -27.76
C ILE A 121 -3.08 21.42 -26.97
N HIS A 122 -3.01 21.42 -25.64
CA HIS A 122 -4.12 21.13 -24.73
C HIS A 122 -4.49 22.36 -23.91
N THR A 123 -5.13 23.32 -24.57
CA THR A 123 -5.41 24.66 -24.02
C THR A 123 -6.35 24.66 -22.80
N LYS A 124 -7.05 23.55 -22.51
CA LYS A 124 -8.00 23.45 -21.39
C LYS A 124 -7.40 22.82 -20.12
N LEU A 125 -6.11 22.49 -20.13
CA LEU A 125 -5.41 21.95 -18.96
C LEU A 125 -4.11 22.71 -18.69
N LYS A 126 -3.58 22.52 -17.48
CA LYS A 126 -2.29 23.03 -17.03
C LYS A 126 -1.38 21.89 -16.59
N ILE A 127 -0.11 21.94 -16.99
CA ILE A 127 0.89 21.02 -16.47
C ILE A 127 1.29 21.49 -15.08
N TYR A 128 1.09 20.62 -14.10
CA TYR A 128 1.31 20.96 -12.70
C TYR A 128 2.76 21.33 -12.43
N ASP A 129 2.96 22.40 -11.65
CA ASP A 129 4.29 22.90 -11.31
C ASP A 129 4.74 22.41 -9.93
N TYR A 130 5.87 21.70 -9.92
CA TYR A 130 6.55 21.19 -8.74
C TYR A 130 7.76 22.04 -8.38
N ASP A 131 7.52 23.33 -8.16
CA ASP A 131 8.51 24.31 -7.74
C ASP A 131 9.52 24.61 -8.86
N GLY A 132 8.99 24.87 -10.06
CA GLY A 132 9.74 25.13 -11.30
C GLY A 132 9.92 23.92 -12.21
N ASN A 133 9.57 22.71 -11.75
CA ASN A 133 9.66 21.49 -12.55
C ASN A 133 8.26 21.04 -13.01
N PRO A 134 8.07 20.67 -14.29
CA PRO A 134 6.78 20.22 -14.82
C PRO A 134 6.45 18.75 -14.52
N TYR A 135 7.27 18.08 -13.72
CA TYR A 135 7.11 16.70 -13.29
C TYR A 135 7.69 16.52 -11.88
N CYS A 136 7.33 15.42 -11.21
CA CYS A 136 7.92 15.03 -9.94
C CYS A 136 8.01 13.52 -9.81
N LYS A 137 9.23 13.00 -9.70
CA LYS A 137 9.43 11.56 -9.55
C LYS A 137 8.85 11.06 -8.23
N ILE A 138 8.51 9.77 -8.21
CA ILE A 138 7.96 9.12 -7.02
C ILE A 138 8.93 9.24 -5.85
N GLU A 139 10.24 9.06 -6.08
CA GLU A 139 11.25 9.18 -5.02
C GLU A 139 11.39 10.60 -4.41
N GLU A 140 11.03 11.66 -5.16
CA GLU A 140 11.17 13.05 -4.72
C GLU A 140 9.94 13.56 -3.97
N LEU A 141 8.80 12.89 -4.15
CA LEU A 141 7.50 13.40 -3.72
C LEU A 141 7.40 13.51 -2.19
N GLN A 142 8.01 12.57 -1.44
CA GLN A 142 8.01 12.62 0.02
C GLN A 142 8.72 13.86 0.56
N ASP A 143 9.86 14.21 -0.03
CA ASP A 143 10.64 15.36 0.42
C ASP A 143 9.90 16.66 0.11
N LYS A 144 9.21 16.74 -1.03
CA LYS A 144 8.33 17.87 -1.35
C LYS A 144 7.16 18.00 -0.38
N ILE A 145 6.53 16.89 0.01
CA ILE A 145 5.47 16.89 1.04
C ILE A 145 6.03 17.43 2.37
N LYS A 146 7.19 16.94 2.81
CA LYS A 146 7.84 17.43 4.04
C LYS A 146 8.14 18.93 3.99
N VAL A 147 8.64 19.42 2.85
CA VAL A 147 8.89 20.86 2.63
C VAL A 147 7.58 21.65 2.76
N GLN A 148 6.50 21.22 2.11
CA GLN A 148 5.22 21.92 2.20
C GLN A 148 4.56 21.82 3.58
N ALA A 149 4.71 20.70 4.28
CA ALA A 149 4.29 20.55 5.66
C ALA A 149 5.03 21.54 6.58
N ASN A 150 6.35 21.67 6.39
CA ASN A 150 7.15 22.66 7.10
C ASN A 150 6.73 24.10 6.79
N ASN A 151 6.42 24.41 5.53
CA ASN A 151 5.89 25.71 5.15
C ASN A 151 4.55 26.01 5.85
N CYS A 152 3.68 25.02 5.98
CA CYS A 152 2.44 25.15 6.74
C CYS A 152 2.71 25.40 8.24
N LEU A 153 3.65 24.70 8.87
CA LEU A 153 4.05 24.97 10.25
C LEU A 153 4.53 26.41 10.43
N ASN A 154 5.36 26.91 9.51
CA ASN A 154 5.80 28.31 9.52
C ASN A 154 4.61 29.27 9.43
N LYS A 155 3.69 29.04 8.48
CA LYS A 155 2.47 29.85 8.31
C LYS A 155 1.64 29.94 9.60
N PHE A 156 1.53 28.83 10.33
CA PHE A 156 0.74 28.79 11.58
C PHE A 156 1.55 29.16 12.83
N GLY A 157 2.80 29.64 12.70
CA GLY A 157 3.63 30.05 13.84
C GLY A 157 4.20 28.88 14.66
N LEU A 158 4.22 27.68 14.10
CA LEU A 158 4.65 26.42 14.73
C LEU A 158 6.05 25.98 14.29
N MET A 159 6.86 26.90 13.76
CA MET A 159 8.20 26.61 13.25
C MET A 159 9.14 26.00 14.31
N HIS A 160 8.88 26.25 15.60
CA HIS A 160 9.64 25.66 16.70
C HIS A 160 9.50 24.13 16.81
N LEU A 161 8.47 23.54 16.19
CA LEU A 161 8.27 22.09 16.12
C LEU A 161 9.03 21.46 14.94
N SER A 162 9.49 22.25 13.96
CA SER A 162 10.11 21.78 12.72
C SER A 162 11.47 21.11 12.97
N ASN A 163 11.44 19.81 13.20
CA ASN A 163 12.60 18.91 13.11
C ASN A 163 12.21 17.67 12.30
N ASP A 164 13.20 16.94 11.80
CA ASP A 164 12.98 15.80 10.89
C ASP A 164 12.04 14.75 11.46
N ASN A 165 12.18 14.41 12.74
CA ASN A 165 11.31 13.42 13.40
C ASN A 165 9.87 13.93 13.54
N TYR A 166 9.68 15.20 13.91
CA TYR A 166 8.35 15.80 13.97
C TYR A 166 7.68 15.86 12.59
N LEU A 167 8.42 16.28 11.56
CA LEU A 167 7.93 16.34 10.18
C LEU A 167 7.55 14.94 9.67
N GLU A 168 8.30 13.91 10.03
CA GLU A 168 7.95 12.52 9.70
C GLU A 168 6.64 12.09 10.36
N ILE A 169 6.47 12.35 11.66
CA ILE A 169 5.21 12.06 12.38
C ILE A 169 4.03 12.82 11.75
N LEU A 170 4.21 14.12 11.49
CA LEU A 170 3.18 14.96 10.87
C LEU A 170 2.78 14.44 9.49
N CYS A 171 3.75 14.11 8.63
CA CYS A 171 3.45 13.56 7.30
C CYS A 171 2.71 12.23 7.40
N ASN A 172 3.08 11.35 8.33
CA ASN A 172 2.41 10.07 8.52
C ASN A 172 0.94 10.23 8.93
N GLU A 173 0.63 11.16 9.83
CA GLU A 173 -0.77 11.43 10.23
C GLU A 173 -1.58 12.05 9.08
N LEU A 174 -0.97 12.92 8.27
CA LEU A 174 -1.62 13.49 7.09
C LEU A 174 -1.87 12.45 5.98
N GLU A 175 -0.90 11.56 5.73
CA GLU A 175 -1.03 10.45 4.77
C GLU A 175 -2.08 9.42 5.22
N SER A 176 -2.24 9.24 6.55
CA SER A 176 -3.25 8.35 7.11
C SER A 176 -4.68 8.83 6.78
N LEU A 177 -4.95 10.14 6.72
CA LEU A 177 -6.26 10.66 6.31
C LEU A 177 -6.67 10.19 4.91
N ILE A 178 -5.70 10.14 3.99
CA ILE A 178 -5.92 9.70 2.61
C ILE A 178 -6.14 8.20 2.59
N THR A 179 -5.24 7.45 3.22
CA THR A 179 -5.30 5.98 3.26
C THR A 179 -6.62 5.50 3.88
N ASP A 180 -7.02 6.07 5.01
CA ASP A 180 -8.27 5.74 5.69
C ASP A 180 -9.50 6.01 4.81
N SER A 181 -9.50 7.11 4.05
CA SER A 181 -10.61 7.45 3.16
C SER A 181 -10.81 6.38 2.08
N ILE A 182 -9.73 5.89 1.48
CA ILE A 182 -9.82 4.90 0.40
C ILE A 182 -10.23 3.53 0.97
N VAL A 183 -9.66 3.12 2.11
CA VAL A 183 -10.11 1.89 2.81
C VAL A 183 -11.60 1.95 3.12
N ASN A 184 -12.11 3.11 3.55
CA ASN A 184 -13.54 3.31 3.80
C ASN A 184 -14.40 3.22 2.52
N ILE A 185 -13.92 3.73 1.38
CA ILE A 185 -14.60 3.60 0.08
C ILE A 185 -14.75 2.12 -0.30
N HIS A 186 -13.67 1.34 -0.20
CA HIS A 186 -13.71 -0.11 -0.46
C HIS A 186 -14.60 -0.85 0.53
N ALA A 187 -14.50 -0.54 1.82
CA ALA A 187 -15.30 -1.21 2.85
C ALA A 187 -16.80 -1.03 2.60
N LYS A 188 -17.24 0.18 2.21
CA LYS A 188 -18.64 0.47 1.86
C LYS A 188 -19.12 -0.34 0.66
N ASN A 189 -18.28 -0.52 -0.36
CA ASN A 189 -18.63 -1.31 -1.54
C ASN A 189 -18.88 -2.79 -1.23
N HIS A 190 -18.22 -3.34 -0.20
CA HIS A 190 -18.33 -4.75 0.19
C HIS A 190 -19.43 -5.02 1.24
N GLN A 191 -20.16 -4.00 1.70
CA GLN A 191 -21.27 -4.18 2.64
C GLN A 191 -22.53 -4.74 1.95
N GLN A 192 -23.34 -5.50 2.67
CA GLN A 192 -24.64 -5.97 2.19
C GLN A 192 -25.56 -4.75 1.96
N ASN A 193 -26.00 -4.54 0.72
CA ASN A 193 -26.68 -3.31 0.26
C ASN A 193 -25.81 -2.04 0.32
N GLY A 194 -24.49 -2.18 0.24
CA GLY A 194 -23.56 -1.06 0.14
C GLY A 194 -23.72 -0.25 -1.14
N ASP A 195 -23.21 0.99 -1.13
CA ASP A 195 -23.18 1.84 -2.32
C ASP A 195 -22.20 1.28 -3.37
N SER A 196 -22.44 1.61 -4.65
CA SER A 196 -21.45 1.36 -5.70
C SER A 196 -20.12 2.05 -5.35
N ILE A 197 -19.02 1.56 -5.91
CA ILE A 197 -17.70 2.16 -5.66
C ILE A 197 -17.67 3.61 -6.17
N ASN A 198 -18.28 3.88 -7.32
CA ASN A 198 -18.43 5.21 -7.90
C ASN A 198 -19.18 6.15 -6.96
N LYS A 199 -20.33 5.72 -6.44
CA LYS A 199 -21.12 6.52 -5.49
C LYS A 199 -20.38 6.74 -4.17
N SER A 200 -19.67 5.73 -3.69
CA SER A 200 -18.85 5.82 -2.47
C SER A 200 -17.71 6.83 -2.66
N ALA A 201 -16.97 6.77 -3.76
CA ALA A 201 -15.89 7.69 -4.08
C ALA A 201 -16.38 9.13 -4.27
N TYR A 202 -17.53 9.31 -4.93
CA TYR A 202 -18.14 10.62 -5.16
C TYR A 202 -18.49 11.36 -3.86
N TYR A 203 -19.13 10.68 -2.90
CA TYR A 203 -19.56 11.33 -1.66
C TYR A 203 -18.55 11.24 -0.51
N SER A 204 -17.57 10.33 -0.57
CA SER A 204 -16.55 10.16 0.47
C SER A 204 -15.41 11.16 0.30
N THR A 205 -15.67 12.41 0.68
CA THR A 205 -14.69 13.50 0.63
C THR A 205 -14.02 13.76 1.98
N ILE A 206 -12.81 14.32 1.97
CA ILE A 206 -12.04 14.69 3.17
C ILE A 206 -11.99 16.22 3.24
N SER A 207 -12.59 16.82 4.28
CA SER A 207 -12.48 18.28 4.48
C SER A 207 -11.02 18.71 4.64
N LEU A 208 -10.61 19.78 3.95
CA LEU A 208 -9.26 20.34 4.07
C LEU A 208 -8.97 20.84 5.49
N ASN A 209 -10.02 21.17 6.26
CA ASN A 209 -9.89 21.50 7.67
C ASN A 209 -9.37 20.34 8.51
N ARG A 210 -9.64 19.08 8.14
CA ARG A 210 -9.06 17.92 8.87
C ARG A 210 -7.54 17.89 8.76
N PHE A 211 -7.00 18.23 7.58
CA PHE A 211 -5.54 18.34 7.40
C PHE A 211 -4.99 19.54 8.18
N ARG A 212 -5.66 20.69 8.12
CA ARG A 212 -5.30 21.88 8.89
C ARG A 212 -5.28 21.60 10.39
N ASP A 213 -6.29 20.91 10.91
CA ASP A 213 -6.42 20.57 12.33
C ASP A 213 -5.25 19.70 12.81
N ILE A 214 -4.81 18.73 12.00
CA ILE A 214 -3.60 17.94 12.28
C ILE A 214 -2.36 18.84 12.31
N ILE A 215 -2.18 19.73 11.33
CA ILE A 215 -1.00 20.61 11.25
C ILE A 215 -0.89 21.53 12.47
N ILE A 216 -2.01 22.06 12.96
CA ILE A 216 -2.02 22.99 14.11
C ILE A 216 -2.00 22.27 15.46
N THR A 217 -2.15 20.94 15.47
CA THR A 217 -2.06 20.13 16.69
C THR A 217 -0.60 19.82 16.98
N ASP A 218 -0.15 20.07 18.21
CA ASP A 218 1.18 19.67 18.66
C ASP A 218 1.24 18.14 18.86
N LEU A 219 1.93 17.47 17.94
CA LEU A 219 2.10 16.02 17.93
C LEU A 219 3.28 15.53 18.80
N THR A 220 3.97 16.41 19.55
CA THR A 220 5.10 15.98 20.40
C THR A 220 4.70 15.02 21.51
N SER A 221 3.43 15.08 21.94
CA SER A 221 2.87 14.15 22.93
C SER A 221 2.36 12.84 22.32
N LEU A 222 2.38 12.71 20.99
CA LEU A 222 1.95 11.49 20.30
C LEU A 222 2.92 10.37 20.68
N GLN A 223 2.40 9.40 21.43
CA GLN A 223 3.20 8.25 21.84
C GLN A 223 3.56 7.44 20.59
N GLN A 224 4.86 7.19 20.40
CA GLN A 224 5.33 6.19 19.44
C GLN A 224 5.11 4.80 20.04
N ASP A 225 3.85 4.47 20.22
CA ASP A 225 3.38 3.19 20.72
C ASP A 225 3.14 2.21 19.56
N LYS A 226 2.62 1.04 19.90
CA LYS A 226 2.29 0.00 18.92
C LYS A 226 1.34 0.50 17.81
N ASN A 227 0.38 1.36 18.12
CA ASN A 227 -0.58 1.86 17.13
C ASN A 227 0.10 2.79 16.12
N TYR A 228 1.00 3.66 16.60
CA TYR A 228 1.83 4.49 15.73
C TYR A 228 2.66 3.64 14.75
N PHE A 229 3.33 2.61 15.25
CA PHE A 229 4.16 1.75 14.40
C PHE A 229 3.35 0.91 13.41
N ILE A 230 2.13 0.48 13.76
CA ILE A 230 1.22 -0.18 12.80
C ILE A 230 0.86 0.76 11.65
N LYS A 231 0.48 2.00 11.94
CA LYS A 231 0.20 3.00 10.89
C LYS A 231 1.41 3.19 9.99
N LYS A 232 2.60 3.34 10.58
CA LYS A 232 3.86 3.51 9.84
C LYS A 232 4.15 2.31 8.94
N LEU A 233 3.97 1.08 9.43
CA LEU A 233 4.16 -0.14 8.64
C LEU A 233 3.20 -0.24 7.46
N LYS A 234 1.94 0.17 7.62
CA LYS A 234 0.98 0.23 6.49
C LYS A 234 1.44 1.24 5.43
N ILE A 235 1.91 2.41 5.85
CA ILE A 235 2.47 3.44 4.94
C ILE A 235 3.70 2.88 4.20
N ASP A 236 4.63 2.24 4.92
CA ASP A 236 5.84 1.64 4.34
C ASP A 236 5.49 0.54 3.33
N LEU A 237 4.56 -0.36 3.67
CA LEU A 237 4.07 -1.42 2.76
C LEU A 237 3.42 -0.86 1.51
N ASN A 238 2.60 0.19 1.65
CA ASN A 238 2.01 0.88 0.51
C ASN A 238 3.11 1.44 -0.39
N ARG A 239 4.11 2.15 0.16
CA ARG A 239 5.25 2.63 -0.62
C ARG A 239 5.98 1.49 -1.34
N TYR A 240 6.30 0.40 -0.66
CA TYR A 240 7.01 -0.74 -1.25
C TYR A 240 6.23 -1.41 -2.39
N TYR A 241 4.91 -1.51 -2.25
CA TYR A 241 4.02 -1.96 -3.30
C TYR A 241 4.11 -1.07 -4.55
N GLN A 242 4.05 0.25 -4.35
CA GLN A 242 4.09 1.20 -5.45
C GLN A 242 5.41 1.12 -6.20
N GLU A 243 6.53 1.07 -5.48
CA GLU A 243 7.84 0.93 -6.10
C GLU A 243 7.96 -0.38 -6.87
N PHE A 244 7.40 -1.49 -6.36
CA PHE A 244 7.36 -2.77 -7.07
C PHE A 244 6.59 -2.66 -8.38
N CYS A 245 5.37 -2.10 -8.35
CA CYS A 245 4.56 -1.96 -9.56
C CYS A 245 5.22 -1.05 -10.60
N LEU A 246 5.89 0.02 -10.16
CA LEU A 246 6.67 0.87 -11.04
C LEU A 246 7.86 0.12 -11.64
N GLU A 247 8.65 -0.58 -10.82
CA GLU A 247 9.83 -1.34 -11.26
C GLU A 247 9.48 -2.35 -12.35
N PHE A 248 8.35 -3.03 -12.21
CA PHE A 248 7.90 -4.09 -13.12
C PHE A 248 6.74 -3.66 -14.05
N GLU A 249 6.57 -2.35 -14.31
CA GLU A 249 5.46 -1.80 -15.14
C GLU A 249 5.32 -2.49 -16.51
N ASP A 250 6.43 -2.85 -17.16
CA ASP A 250 6.43 -3.53 -18.46
C ASP A 250 6.18 -5.06 -18.37
N GLU A 251 6.28 -5.64 -17.16
CA GLU A 251 6.18 -7.08 -16.92
C GLU A 251 4.86 -7.49 -16.26
N ILE A 252 4.17 -6.55 -15.60
CA ILE A 252 2.90 -6.79 -14.90
C ILE A 252 1.74 -6.31 -15.78
N ASP A 253 1.00 -7.26 -16.35
CA ASP A 253 -0.22 -6.97 -17.10
C ASP A 253 -1.38 -6.46 -16.21
N GLU A 254 -2.45 -5.98 -16.85
CA GLU A 254 -3.60 -5.38 -16.16
C GLU A 254 -4.28 -6.35 -15.16
N GLU A 255 -4.31 -7.65 -15.48
CA GLU A 255 -4.93 -8.66 -14.61
C GLU A 255 -4.06 -8.95 -13.38
N ALA A 256 -2.74 -9.03 -13.55
CA ALA A 256 -1.80 -9.16 -12.45
C ALA A 256 -1.82 -7.91 -11.54
N GLN A 257 -2.00 -6.70 -12.10
CA GLN A 257 -2.18 -5.47 -11.34
C GLN A 257 -3.45 -5.51 -10.48
N LYS A 258 -4.60 -5.91 -11.06
CA LYS A 258 -5.87 -6.07 -10.33
C LYS A 258 -5.73 -7.08 -9.18
N LYS A 259 -5.04 -8.20 -9.42
CA LYS A 259 -4.75 -9.20 -8.37
C LYS A 259 -3.94 -8.61 -7.23
N LEU A 260 -2.81 -7.98 -7.53
CA LEU A 260 -1.93 -7.37 -6.52
C LEU A 260 -2.66 -6.29 -5.71
N HIS A 261 -3.54 -5.54 -6.37
CA HIS A 261 -4.40 -4.56 -5.73
C HIS A 261 -5.32 -5.17 -4.66
N LEU A 262 -5.97 -6.30 -4.95
CA LEU A 262 -6.87 -6.92 -3.98
C LEU A 262 -6.13 -7.32 -2.69
N TYR A 263 -4.87 -7.73 -2.78
CA TYR A 263 -4.05 -7.99 -1.58
C TYR A 263 -3.73 -6.71 -0.81
N LEU A 264 -3.45 -5.61 -1.50
CA LEU A 264 -3.19 -4.29 -0.91
C LEU A 264 -4.39 -3.76 -0.12
N VAL A 265 -5.59 -3.86 -0.69
CA VAL A 265 -6.84 -3.51 -0.01
C VAL A 265 -7.05 -4.42 1.20
N TYR A 266 -6.86 -5.73 1.03
CA TYR A 266 -7.01 -6.70 2.11
C TYR A 266 -6.16 -6.33 3.33
N PHE A 267 -4.85 -6.14 3.17
CA PHE A 267 -4.01 -5.87 4.35
C PHE A 267 -4.22 -4.47 4.96
N ASN A 268 -4.57 -3.46 4.16
CA ASN A 268 -4.89 -2.14 4.70
C ASN A 268 -6.20 -2.16 5.50
N SER A 269 -7.14 -3.05 5.14
CA SER A 269 -8.42 -3.24 5.84
C SER A 269 -8.32 -3.97 7.19
N LEU A 270 -7.20 -4.66 7.46
CA LEU A 270 -7.00 -5.39 8.70
C LEU A 270 -6.94 -4.43 9.89
N ASP A 271 -7.63 -4.77 10.97
CA ASP A 271 -7.46 -4.08 12.26
C ASP A 271 -6.05 -4.29 12.82
N ASN A 272 -5.69 -3.58 13.89
CA ASN A 272 -4.34 -3.62 14.45
C ASN A 272 -3.91 -5.04 14.88
N SER A 273 -4.81 -5.84 15.44
CA SER A 273 -4.50 -7.21 15.88
C SER A 273 -4.39 -8.16 14.70
N GLN A 274 -5.28 -8.02 13.71
CA GLN A 274 -5.27 -8.81 12.50
C GLN A 274 -4.02 -8.52 11.64
N PHE A 275 -3.63 -7.25 11.54
CA PHE A 275 -2.47 -6.82 10.78
C PHE A 275 -1.17 -7.34 11.41
N GLU A 276 -1.04 -7.30 12.73
CA GLU A 276 0.09 -7.91 13.43
C GLU A 276 0.16 -9.42 13.20
N GLY A 277 -0.98 -10.12 13.29
CA GLY A 277 -1.07 -11.55 12.98
C GLY A 277 -0.62 -11.85 11.54
N PHE A 278 -1.10 -11.06 10.57
CA PHE A 278 -0.70 -11.15 9.17
C PHE A 278 0.80 -10.93 8.96
N LEU A 279 1.40 -9.93 9.62
CA LEU A 279 2.85 -9.72 9.56
C LEU A 279 3.60 -10.94 10.07
N GLN A 280 3.15 -11.51 11.20
CA GLN A 280 3.78 -12.71 11.74
C GLN A 280 3.63 -13.92 10.80
N GLU A 281 2.50 -14.02 10.10
CA GLU A 281 2.25 -15.06 9.11
C GLU A 281 3.26 -15.02 7.96
N ILE A 282 3.54 -13.83 7.41
CA ILE A 282 4.47 -13.68 6.28
C ILE A 282 5.94 -13.61 6.72
N MET A 283 6.22 -13.36 8.00
CA MET A 283 7.56 -13.36 8.60
C MET A 283 7.77 -14.56 9.56
N PRO A 284 7.64 -15.82 9.12
CA PRO A 284 7.66 -16.96 10.03
C PRO A 284 9.04 -17.22 10.68
N HIS A 285 10.09 -16.55 10.20
CA HIS A 285 11.48 -16.67 10.66
C HIS A 285 11.89 -15.57 11.65
N ARG A 286 10.99 -14.64 12.00
CA ARG A 286 11.28 -13.51 12.88
C ARG A 286 10.09 -13.21 13.78
N HIS A 287 10.35 -12.81 15.01
CA HIS A 287 9.32 -12.24 15.87
C HIS A 287 8.84 -10.91 15.36
N VAL A 288 7.54 -10.74 15.18
CA VAL A 288 6.96 -9.45 14.88
C VAL A 288 6.70 -8.71 16.19
N LYS A 289 7.49 -7.66 16.44
CA LYS A 289 7.38 -6.78 17.62
C LYS A 289 7.69 -5.35 17.21
N PHE A 290 6.84 -4.41 17.60
CA PHE A 290 7.02 -3.01 17.24
C PHE A 290 6.35 -2.09 18.27
N SER A 291 6.41 -2.44 19.57
CA SER A 291 5.84 -1.58 20.63
C SER A 291 6.79 -0.43 21.01
N THR A 292 8.06 -0.53 20.61
CA THR A 292 9.08 0.50 20.80
C THR A 292 9.83 0.76 19.50
N LEU A 293 10.53 1.90 19.41
CA LEU A 293 11.35 2.24 18.24
C LEU A 293 12.44 1.19 17.96
N GLN A 294 13.05 0.63 19.01
CA GLN A 294 14.07 -0.42 18.85
C GLN A 294 13.44 -1.69 18.28
N GLU A 295 12.32 -2.12 18.85
CA GLU A 295 11.59 -3.28 18.34
C GLU A 295 11.18 -3.09 16.88
N TYR A 296 10.61 -1.93 16.53
CA TYR A 296 10.24 -1.60 15.17
C TYR A 296 11.44 -1.68 14.21
N LYS A 297 12.60 -1.15 14.58
CA LYS A 297 13.80 -1.20 13.73
C LYS A 297 14.32 -2.63 13.50
N ASP A 298 14.27 -3.47 14.53
CA ASP A 298 14.86 -4.80 14.48
C ASP A 298 13.92 -5.86 13.90
N ASN A 299 12.60 -5.65 14.00
CA ASN A 299 11.60 -6.69 13.78
C ASN A 299 10.54 -6.36 12.72
N SER A 300 10.67 -5.24 12.02
CA SER A 300 9.77 -4.87 10.93
C SER A 300 10.20 -5.46 9.59
N LEU A 301 9.25 -5.47 8.64
CA LEU A 301 9.53 -5.73 7.23
C LEU A 301 10.48 -4.67 6.66
N ILE A 302 11.47 -5.12 5.92
CA ILE A 302 12.31 -4.24 5.11
C ILE A 302 11.93 -4.32 3.64
N ILE A 303 12.23 -3.26 2.90
CA ILE A 303 11.83 -3.07 1.50
C ILE A 303 12.11 -4.27 0.58
N ASN A 304 13.31 -4.87 0.69
CA ASN A 304 13.70 -5.99 -0.16
C ASN A 304 12.88 -7.25 0.16
N GLU A 305 12.63 -7.54 1.44
CA GLU A 305 11.81 -8.68 1.87
C GLU A 305 10.38 -8.59 1.31
N VAL A 306 9.84 -7.37 1.24
CA VAL A 306 8.52 -7.13 0.66
C VAL A 306 8.55 -7.25 -0.85
N LYS A 307 9.45 -6.53 -1.53
CA LYS A 307 9.46 -6.47 -3.01
C LYS A 307 9.94 -7.77 -3.63
N THR A 308 11.08 -8.28 -3.21
CA THR A 308 11.77 -9.40 -3.87
C THR A 308 11.20 -10.76 -3.47
N ALA A 309 10.66 -10.92 -2.26
CA ALA A 309 9.98 -12.15 -1.85
C ALA A 309 8.45 -11.99 -1.90
N PHE A 310 7.87 -11.26 -0.96
CA PHE A 310 6.42 -11.30 -0.74
C PHE A 310 5.60 -10.90 -1.98
N LEU A 311 5.86 -9.72 -2.56
CA LEU A 311 5.16 -9.23 -3.74
C LEU A 311 5.50 -10.03 -5.00
N SER A 312 6.77 -10.45 -5.19
CA SER A 312 7.15 -11.37 -6.26
C SER A 312 6.36 -12.69 -6.22
N ILE A 313 6.14 -13.25 -5.03
CA ILE A 313 5.33 -14.46 -4.85
C ILE A 313 3.88 -14.20 -5.23
N LEU A 314 3.27 -13.14 -4.70
CA LEU A 314 1.89 -12.78 -5.00
C LEU A 314 1.69 -12.50 -6.51
N ASN A 315 2.68 -11.88 -7.16
CA ASN A 315 2.67 -11.62 -8.59
C ASN A 315 2.84 -12.91 -9.41
N GLY A 316 3.81 -13.75 -9.03
CA GLY A 316 4.21 -14.93 -9.79
C GLY A 316 3.24 -16.10 -9.72
N VAL A 317 2.43 -16.21 -8.67
CA VAL A 317 1.46 -17.30 -8.47
C VAL A 317 0.06 -16.84 -8.87
N ARG A 318 -0.80 -17.78 -9.30
CA ARG A 318 -2.23 -17.56 -9.58
C ARG A 318 -2.97 -16.88 -8.39
N ASN A 319 -4.22 -16.46 -8.60
CA ASN A 319 -5.06 -15.93 -7.51
C ASN A 319 -5.16 -16.90 -6.32
N SER A 320 -5.20 -16.35 -5.10
CA SER A 320 -5.41 -17.13 -3.87
C SER A 320 -6.77 -17.81 -3.87
N ASP A 321 -6.90 -18.87 -3.06
CA ASP A 321 -8.11 -19.70 -3.01
C ASP A 321 -9.30 -19.03 -2.28
N GLY A 322 -9.17 -17.76 -1.87
CA GLY A 322 -10.24 -17.07 -1.14
C GLY A 322 -10.15 -15.55 -1.23
N VAL A 323 -11.31 -14.93 -1.31
CA VAL A 323 -11.46 -13.47 -1.15
C VAL A 323 -11.00 -13.10 0.25
N ASN A 324 -10.08 -12.13 0.37
CA ASN A 324 -9.50 -11.69 1.64
C ASN A 324 -8.72 -12.78 2.40
N LYS A 325 -8.05 -13.68 1.68
CA LYS A 325 -7.07 -14.61 2.24
C LYS A 325 -5.85 -14.69 1.34
N ILE A 326 -4.69 -14.89 1.95
CA ILE A 326 -3.47 -15.26 1.23
C ILE A 326 -3.23 -16.76 1.37
N GLY A 327 -2.76 -17.39 0.29
CA GLY A 327 -2.47 -18.82 0.24
C GLY A 327 -3.20 -19.58 -0.87
N TRP A 328 -2.70 -20.78 -1.16
CA TRP A 328 -3.13 -21.60 -2.29
C TRP A 328 -3.16 -23.08 -1.91
N THR A 329 -3.92 -23.85 -2.67
CA THR A 329 -4.04 -25.29 -2.58
C THR A 329 -3.77 -25.88 -3.96
N ASP A 330 -2.88 -26.87 -4.04
CA ASP A 330 -2.64 -27.57 -5.30
C ASP A 330 -3.66 -28.71 -5.54
N SER A 331 -3.52 -29.39 -6.67
CA SER A 331 -4.36 -30.53 -7.05
C SER A 331 -4.23 -31.74 -6.11
N GLN A 332 -3.17 -31.80 -5.29
CA GLN A 332 -2.94 -32.82 -4.28
C GLN A 332 -3.41 -32.38 -2.89
N THR A 333 -4.19 -31.30 -2.81
CA THR A 333 -4.69 -30.69 -1.57
C THR A 333 -3.60 -30.12 -0.65
N LYS A 334 -2.38 -29.91 -1.18
CA LYS A 334 -1.27 -29.32 -0.45
C LYS A 334 -1.41 -27.82 -0.39
N LYS A 335 -1.21 -27.25 0.80
CA LYS A 335 -1.38 -25.83 1.07
C LYS A 335 -0.07 -25.08 0.99
N TYR A 336 -0.10 -23.92 0.34
CA TYR A 336 1.03 -23.04 0.09
C TYR A 336 0.73 -21.67 0.69
N PHE A 337 1.75 -21.04 1.27
CA PHE A 337 1.64 -19.74 1.89
C PHE A 337 2.82 -18.84 1.49
N PRO A 338 2.61 -17.54 1.20
CA PRO A 338 3.69 -16.64 0.83
C PRO A 338 4.51 -16.25 2.07
N SER A 339 5.76 -15.86 1.87
CA SER A 339 6.60 -15.31 2.95
C SER A 339 7.45 -14.14 2.48
N SER A 340 8.11 -13.49 3.43
CA SER A 340 9.11 -12.45 3.23
C SER A 340 10.55 -13.01 3.25
N ILE A 341 10.72 -14.34 3.29
CA ILE A 341 12.03 -15.00 3.39
C ILE A 341 12.80 -14.85 2.08
N ILE A 342 13.97 -14.22 2.17
CA ILE A 342 14.99 -14.20 1.12
C ILE A 342 16.23 -14.89 1.66
N VAL A 343 16.51 -16.10 1.19
CA VAL A 343 17.70 -16.82 1.66
C VAL A 343 18.24 -17.74 0.57
N SER A 344 19.56 -17.88 0.52
CA SER A 344 20.21 -18.76 -0.46
C SER A 344 19.91 -20.24 -0.20
N ASN A 345 19.95 -21.06 -1.24
CA ASN A 345 19.80 -22.52 -1.13
C ASN A 345 21.04 -23.24 -0.56
N SER A 346 21.95 -22.55 0.12
CA SER A 346 23.15 -23.16 0.71
C SER A 346 22.82 -23.97 1.97
N PRO A 347 23.60 -25.04 2.31
CA PRO A 347 23.32 -25.84 3.50
C PRO A 347 23.24 -25.01 4.80
N ALA A 348 24.15 -24.05 4.99
CA ALA A 348 24.15 -23.18 6.17
C ALA A 348 22.92 -22.27 6.23
N SER A 349 22.52 -21.69 5.09
CA SER A 349 21.32 -20.85 5.01
C SER A 349 20.05 -21.62 5.33
N LYS A 350 19.90 -22.83 4.77
CA LYS A 350 18.76 -23.73 5.05
C LYS A 350 18.64 -24.06 6.53
N GLN A 351 19.77 -24.43 7.14
CA GLN A 351 19.81 -24.74 8.56
C GLN A 351 19.46 -23.53 9.41
N ASN A 352 20.06 -22.36 9.15
CA ASN A 352 19.80 -21.15 9.92
C ASN A 352 18.34 -20.71 9.84
N VAL A 353 17.77 -20.59 8.64
CA VAL A 353 16.37 -20.16 8.50
C VAL A 353 15.42 -21.17 9.16
N SER A 354 15.73 -22.47 9.11
CA SER A 354 14.90 -23.49 9.74
C SER A 354 14.93 -23.38 11.27
N ILE A 355 16.09 -23.09 11.86
CA ILE A 355 16.24 -22.81 13.30
C ILE A 355 15.43 -21.57 13.68
N ASP A 356 15.55 -20.49 12.90
CA ASP A 356 14.89 -19.22 13.19
C ASP A 356 13.36 -19.37 13.16
N ILE A 357 12.82 -20.14 12.21
CA ILE A 357 11.39 -20.46 12.15
C ILE A 357 10.96 -21.29 13.36
N ILE A 358 11.72 -22.33 13.73
CA ILE A 358 11.41 -23.18 14.90
C ILE A 358 11.38 -22.36 16.19
N ASN A 359 12.41 -21.55 16.41
CA ASN A 359 12.50 -20.69 17.60
C ASN A 359 11.33 -19.71 17.65
N THR A 360 11.00 -19.08 16.52
CA THR A 360 9.88 -18.14 16.46
C THR A 360 8.57 -18.80 16.89
N VAL A 361 8.36 -20.06 16.52
CA VAL A 361 7.13 -20.80 16.81
C VAL A 361 7.02 -21.26 18.24
N LEU A 362 8.12 -21.78 18.79
CA LEU A 362 8.19 -22.18 20.19
C LEU A 362 7.83 -21.01 21.12
N ASP A 363 8.25 -19.81 20.75
CA ASP A 363 8.09 -18.61 21.56
C ASP A 363 6.76 -17.87 21.33
N THR A 364 6.15 -17.95 20.15
CA THR A 364 4.95 -17.16 19.82
C THR A 364 3.62 -17.89 20.01
N LEU A 365 3.58 -19.22 19.93
CA LEU A 365 2.34 -20.02 19.93
C LEU A 365 1.27 -19.55 18.91
N ILE A 366 1.65 -18.78 17.88
CA ILE A 366 0.72 -18.23 16.89
C ILE A 366 0.22 -19.35 15.97
N GLU A 367 -1.06 -19.31 15.55
CA GLU A 367 -1.72 -20.43 14.87
C GLU A 367 -1.56 -20.48 13.32
N VAL A 368 -1.18 -19.39 12.63
CA VAL A 368 -1.82 -19.17 11.31
C VAL A 368 -0.99 -19.27 10.01
N PRO A 369 0.34 -19.05 9.85
CA PRO A 369 0.97 -19.59 8.64
C PRO A 369 1.14 -21.13 8.74
N PHE A 370 0.94 -21.69 9.94
CA PHE A 370 1.38 -23.03 10.35
C PHE A 370 0.41 -24.18 10.03
N ASN A 371 -0.65 -23.90 9.26
CA ASN A 371 -1.51 -24.91 8.65
C ASN A 371 -1.20 -25.15 7.16
N SER A 372 -0.06 -24.63 6.68
CA SER A 372 0.45 -24.86 5.32
C SER A 372 1.33 -26.11 5.25
N ASP A 373 1.39 -26.74 4.08
CA ASP A 373 2.39 -27.77 3.78
C ASP A 373 3.69 -27.11 3.30
N TYR A 374 3.58 -25.98 2.61
CA TYR A 374 4.70 -25.26 2.00
C TYR A 374 4.68 -23.77 2.31
N ILE A 375 5.82 -23.26 2.75
CA ILE A 375 6.11 -21.82 2.79
C ILE A 375 6.92 -21.49 1.53
N ILE A 376 6.38 -20.59 0.70
CA ILE A 376 7.06 -20.13 -0.50
C ILE A 376 8.10 -19.09 -0.10
N THR A 377 9.34 -19.27 -0.56
CA THR A 377 10.48 -18.41 -0.25
C THR A 377 11.15 -17.93 -1.53
N GLU A 378 11.93 -16.87 -1.41
CA GLU A 378 12.84 -16.45 -2.47
C GLU A 378 14.19 -17.16 -2.28
N GLY A 379 14.46 -18.16 -3.12
CA GLY A 379 15.78 -18.78 -3.28
C GLY A 379 16.09 -20.01 -2.43
N CYS A 380 15.15 -20.55 -1.63
CA CYS A 380 15.43 -21.66 -0.71
C CYS A 380 14.45 -22.84 -0.83
N ASN A 381 14.98 -24.05 -0.69
CA ASN A 381 14.19 -25.28 -0.59
C ASN A 381 14.62 -26.13 0.59
N VAL A 382 13.66 -26.55 1.40
CA VAL A 382 13.85 -27.42 2.56
C VAL A 382 12.72 -28.44 2.60
N THR A 383 13.05 -29.73 2.60
CA THR A 383 12.04 -30.80 2.60
C THR A 383 11.30 -30.89 3.93
N SER A 384 11.99 -30.72 5.05
CA SER A 384 11.37 -30.60 6.38
C SER A 384 12.16 -29.60 7.20
N VAL A 385 11.47 -28.53 7.63
CA VAL A 385 12.06 -27.49 8.48
C VAL A 385 12.61 -28.09 9.78
N ILE A 386 11.87 -29.02 10.40
CA ILE A 386 12.31 -29.68 11.63
C ILE A 386 13.58 -30.51 11.39
N GLU A 387 13.59 -31.37 10.38
CA GLU A 387 14.76 -32.23 10.11
C GLU A 387 16.01 -31.40 9.78
N GLU A 388 15.85 -30.29 9.06
CA GLU A 388 16.95 -29.39 8.72
C GLU A 388 17.47 -28.65 9.96
N ALA A 389 16.57 -28.16 10.82
CA ALA A 389 16.94 -27.52 12.08
C ALA A 389 17.68 -28.49 13.03
N ASN A 390 17.25 -29.76 13.09
CA ASN A 390 17.83 -30.80 13.96
C ASN A 390 19.25 -31.21 13.60
N LYS A 391 19.73 -30.83 12.42
CA LYS A 391 21.16 -30.99 12.07
C LYS A 391 22.05 -30.06 12.89
N SER A 392 21.47 -29.09 13.59
CA SER A 392 22.17 -28.10 14.41
C SER A 392 22.16 -28.49 15.87
N THR A 393 23.22 -28.12 16.59
CA THR A 393 23.28 -28.22 18.05
C THR A 393 22.53 -27.07 18.76
N ARG A 394 21.93 -26.14 18.00
CA ARG A 394 21.21 -24.97 18.54
C ARG A 394 19.76 -25.26 18.93
N ILE A 395 19.22 -26.42 18.52
CA ILE A 395 17.88 -26.89 18.88
C ILE A 395 18.07 -28.16 19.71
N ASN A 396 17.53 -28.20 20.93
CA ASN A 396 17.61 -29.39 21.75
C ASN A 396 16.47 -30.36 21.43
N GLN A 397 16.71 -31.66 21.65
CA GLN A 397 15.67 -32.67 21.51
C GLN A 397 14.44 -32.36 22.40
N SER A 398 14.66 -31.76 23.57
CA SER A 398 13.58 -31.31 24.47
C SER A 398 12.68 -30.25 23.84
N ASP A 399 13.22 -29.35 23.01
CA ASP A 399 12.46 -28.26 22.37
C ASP A 399 11.53 -28.85 21.30
N ILE A 400 12.03 -29.86 20.59
CA ILE A 400 11.26 -30.66 19.64
C ILE A 400 10.24 -31.54 20.39
N ASP A 401 10.59 -32.05 21.57
CA ASP A 401 9.70 -32.88 22.36
C ASP A 401 8.54 -32.08 22.97
N VAL A 402 8.73 -30.78 23.25
CA VAL A 402 7.63 -29.85 23.59
C VAL A 402 6.64 -29.77 22.45
N LEU A 403 7.12 -29.67 21.20
CA LEU A 403 6.26 -29.78 20.02
C LEU A 403 5.61 -31.18 19.92
N ASN A 404 6.27 -32.26 20.37
CA ASN A 404 5.75 -33.62 20.21
C ASN A 404 4.74 -34.11 21.27
N ASN A 405 4.76 -33.62 22.53
CA ASN A 405 4.19 -34.37 23.68
C ASN A 405 3.07 -33.71 24.50
N SER A 406 2.50 -32.56 24.10
CA SER A 406 1.39 -31.96 24.88
C SER A 406 0.03 -32.50 24.45
N THR A 407 -0.83 -32.80 25.43
CA THR A 407 -2.10 -33.55 25.26
C THR A 407 -3.35 -32.64 25.14
N SER A 408 -3.20 -31.35 24.82
CA SER A 408 -4.32 -30.43 24.61
C SER A 408 -4.84 -30.48 23.17
N ALA A 409 -6.11 -30.11 22.95
CA ALA A 409 -6.72 -30.01 21.62
C ALA A 409 -6.03 -28.98 20.67
N GLU A 410 -5.09 -28.19 21.18
CA GLU A 410 -4.20 -27.31 20.39
C GLU A 410 -3.16 -28.10 19.57
N TYR A 411 -2.85 -29.36 19.93
CA TYR A 411 -1.70 -30.11 19.38
C TYR A 411 -1.98 -30.99 18.15
N ASP A 412 -3.24 -31.17 17.73
CA ASP A 412 -3.54 -31.67 16.36
C ASP A 412 -2.96 -30.73 15.28
N LYS A 413 -2.59 -29.50 15.67
CA LYS A 413 -1.87 -28.51 14.85
C LYS A 413 -0.36 -28.78 14.77
N ILE A 414 0.21 -29.53 15.70
CA ILE A 414 1.67 -29.73 15.80
C ILE A 414 2.16 -31.00 15.09
N THR A 415 1.29 -31.99 14.87
CA THR A 415 1.56 -33.07 13.89
C THR A 415 1.68 -32.55 12.45
N LYS A 416 1.03 -31.43 12.10
CA LYS A 416 1.24 -30.74 10.81
C LYS A 416 2.61 -30.07 10.70
N TRP A 417 3.17 -29.61 11.82
CA TRP A 417 4.47 -28.94 11.88
C TRP A 417 5.63 -29.81 11.40
N LYS A 418 5.55 -31.13 11.59
CA LYS A 418 6.56 -32.10 11.11
C LYS A 418 6.76 -32.07 9.60
N ASN A 419 5.78 -31.57 8.86
CA ASN A 419 5.72 -31.67 7.41
C ASN A 419 5.78 -30.32 6.69
N ILE A 420 6.13 -29.24 7.38
CA ILE A 420 6.32 -27.94 6.73
C ILE A 420 7.63 -27.98 5.92
N SER A 421 7.50 -27.69 4.63
CA SER A 421 8.61 -27.53 3.70
C SER A 421 8.79 -26.06 3.32
N LEU A 422 10.03 -25.67 2.99
CA LEU A 422 10.29 -24.44 2.24
C LEU A 422 10.39 -24.80 0.76
N ILE A 423 9.74 -24.03 -0.10
CA ILE A 423 9.80 -24.19 -1.56
C ILE A 423 10.15 -22.85 -2.20
N ASP A 424 11.01 -22.87 -3.22
CA ASP A 424 11.29 -21.65 -3.96
C ASP A 424 10.13 -21.26 -4.89
N LEU A 425 10.05 -19.97 -5.22
CA LEU A 425 9.00 -19.41 -6.08
C LEU A 425 8.88 -20.11 -7.44
N GLU A 426 9.98 -20.49 -8.10
CA GLU A 426 9.93 -21.12 -9.43
C GLU A 426 9.31 -22.52 -9.37
N GLN A 427 9.64 -23.30 -8.34
CA GLN A 427 9.00 -24.59 -8.11
C GLN A 427 7.53 -24.43 -7.67
N ALA A 428 7.21 -23.42 -6.86
CA ALA A 428 5.83 -23.13 -6.48
C ALA A 428 4.97 -22.77 -7.70
N LYS A 429 5.48 -21.94 -8.62
CA LYS A 429 4.82 -21.61 -9.90
C LYS A 429 4.47 -22.85 -10.70
N GLN A 430 5.39 -23.79 -10.85
CA GLN A 430 5.14 -25.03 -11.60
C GLN A 430 3.98 -25.84 -11.00
N LYS A 431 3.90 -25.92 -9.67
CA LYS A 431 2.86 -26.69 -8.97
C LYS A 431 1.50 -25.99 -8.94
N LEU A 432 1.49 -24.66 -8.78
CA LEU A 432 0.27 -23.88 -8.56
C LEU A 432 -0.34 -23.33 -9.84
N ASN A 433 0.47 -22.95 -10.83
CA ASN A 433 0.00 -22.36 -12.08
C ASN A 433 -0.21 -23.43 -13.18
N GLY A 434 0.46 -24.59 -13.08
CA GLY A 434 0.41 -25.65 -14.09
C GLY A 434 -0.94 -26.40 -14.21
N ASN A 435 -1.91 -26.09 -13.34
CA ASN A 435 -3.22 -26.76 -13.29
C ASN A 435 -4.36 -25.97 -13.97
N ASN A 436 -4.05 -24.97 -14.81
CA ASN A 436 -5.05 -24.16 -15.54
C ASN A 436 -5.37 -24.69 -16.96
N ASN A 437 -5.17 -25.98 -17.24
CA ASN A 437 -5.58 -26.61 -18.50
C ASN A 437 -6.79 -27.53 -18.31
#